data_AF-A0A0N4TCA1-F1
#
_entry.id   AF-A0A0N4TCA1-F1
#
_cell.length_a   1.000
_cell.length_b   1.000
_cell.length_c   1.000
_cell.angle_alpha   90.00
_cell.angle_beta   90.00
_cell.angle_gamma   90.00
#
_symmetry.space_group_name_H-M   'P 1'
#
loop_
_entity.id
_entity.type
_entity.pdbx_description
1 polymer ?
#
loop_
_entity_poly.entity_id
_entity_poly.type
_entity_poly.pdbx_seq_one_letter_code
_entity_poly.pdbx_strand_id
1 'polypeptide(L)'
;MKNRFSTLDVFAVIHDLKELTGQRVSNVYDVDSKTYLIRIQKPDEKCFIMLESGCRIHKTTFDWPKAQFPSSFTMKLRKHIRHKRLESITQLGVDRIIDMQFGFDE
;
A
#
# COMPACT_ATOMS: atom_id res chain seq x y z
N MET A 1 4.39 -2.71 -18.18
CA MET A 1 3.49 -2.86 -17.00
C MET A 1 2.30 -1.92 -17.21
N LYS A 2 1.08 -2.32 -16.86
CA LYS A 2 -0.13 -1.53 -17.13
C LYS A 2 -0.17 -0.29 -16.22
N ASN A 3 -0.44 0.89 -16.79
CA ASN A 3 -0.42 2.16 -16.03
C ASN A 3 -1.74 2.44 -15.30
N ARG A 4 -2.85 1.86 -15.76
CA ARG A 4 -4.16 2.03 -15.14
C ARG A 4 -4.86 0.69 -15.00
N PHE A 5 -5.29 0.40 -13.77
CA PHE A 5 -5.96 -0.85 -13.44
C PHE A 5 -7.47 -0.72 -13.64
N SER A 6 -8.05 -1.69 -14.32
CA SER A 6 -9.48 -1.95 -14.41
C SER A 6 -9.97 -2.67 -13.14
N THR A 7 -11.28 -2.87 -13.02
CA THR A 7 -11.86 -3.69 -11.94
C THR A 7 -11.24 -5.09 -11.88
N LEU A 8 -11.02 -5.74 -13.02
CA LEU A 8 -10.42 -7.08 -13.07
C LEU A 8 -8.95 -7.07 -12.62
N ASP A 9 -8.21 -6.03 -13.01
CA ASP A 9 -6.82 -5.87 -12.55
C ASP A 9 -6.77 -5.64 -11.03
N VAL A 10 -7.70 -4.83 -10.49
CA VAL A 10 -7.82 -4.60 -9.04
C VAL A 10 -8.13 -5.92 -8.33
N PHE A 11 -9.09 -6.70 -8.82
CA PHE A 11 -9.44 -8.00 -8.24
C PHE A 11 -8.23 -8.94 -8.16
N ALA A 12 -7.49 -9.07 -9.26
CA ALA A 12 -6.28 -9.90 -9.31
C ALA A 12 -5.19 -9.40 -8.35
N VAL A 13 -4.95 -8.09 -8.30
CA VAL A 13 -3.91 -7.52 -7.43
C VAL A 13 -4.27 -7.60 -5.96
N ILE A 14 -5.55 -7.48 -5.62
CA ILE A 14 -6.00 -7.68 -4.24
C ILE A 14 -5.74 -9.12 -3.80
N HIS A 15 -5.97 -10.10 -4.68
CA HIS A 15 -5.60 -11.48 -4.40
C HIS A 15 -4.10 -11.60 -4.10
N ASP A 16 -3.23 -10.96 -4.89
CA ASP A 16 -1.78 -10.98 -4.65
C ASP A 16 -1.38 -10.27 -3.36
N LEU A 17 -2.01 -9.14 -3.03
CA LEU A 17 -1.68 -8.37 -1.83
C LEU A 17 -2.15 -9.03 -0.53
N LYS A 18 -3.10 -9.97 -0.59
CA LYS A 18 -3.58 -10.71 0.59
C LYS A 18 -2.46 -11.47 1.31
N GLU A 19 -1.39 -11.87 0.62
CA GLU A 19 -0.22 -12.49 1.26
C GLU A 19 0.44 -11.60 2.34
N LEU A 20 0.22 -10.29 2.26
CA LEU A 20 0.79 -9.30 3.17
C LEU A 20 -0.06 -9.12 4.43
N THR A 21 -1.25 -9.71 4.46
CA THR A 21 -2.12 -9.71 5.64
C THR A 21 -1.38 -10.34 6.81
N GLY A 22 -1.46 -9.68 7.96
CA GLY A 22 -0.77 -10.05 9.18
C GLY A 22 0.65 -9.50 9.33
N GLN A 23 1.22 -8.92 8.28
CA GLN A 23 2.48 -8.20 8.35
C GLN A 23 2.29 -6.78 8.88
N ARG A 24 3.34 -6.21 9.47
CA ARG A 24 3.32 -4.85 10.01
C ARG A 24 3.79 -3.82 9.00
N VAL A 25 3.24 -2.61 9.09
CA VAL A 25 3.74 -1.47 8.33
C VAL A 25 5.03 -0.96 8.99
N SER A 26 6.14 -1.03 8.27
CA SER A 26 7.43 -0.50 8.73
C SER A 26 7.47 1.02 8.64
N ASN A 27 7.10 1.57 7.47
CA ASN A 27 7.08 3.00 7.22
C ASN A 27 6.24 3.32 5.97
N VAL A 28 5.93 4.59 5.74
CA VAL A 28 5.25 5.08 4.54
C VAL A 28 6.09 6.17 3.88
N TYR A 29 6.16 6.22 2.56
CA TYR A 29 6.89 7.24 1.81
C TYR A 29 6.03 7.78 0.68
N ASP A 30 6.36 8.97 0.20
CA ASP A 30 5.88 9.57 -1.04
C ASP A 30 7.01 9.64 -2.06
N VAL A 31 6.68 9.29 -3.31
CA VAL A 31 7.53 9.48 -4.49
C VAL A 31 7.21 10.84 -5.11
N ASP A 32 5.93 11.16 -5.21
CA ASP A 32 5.39 12.43 -5.70
C ASP A 32 4.03 12.73 -5.02
N SER A 33 3.29 13.72 -5.52
CA SER A 33 2.01 14.16 -4.94
C SER A 33 0.84 13.16 -5.06
N LYS A 34 1.00 12.08 -5.85
CA LYS A 34 -0.03 11.06 -6.11
C LYS A 34 0.46 9.63 -5.85
N THR A 35 1.77 9.44 -5.70
CA THR A 35 2.41 8.12 -5.59
C THR A 35 3.00 7.91 -4.20
N TYR A 36 2.51 6.89 -3.51
CA TYR A 36 2.93 6.51 -2.16
C TYR A 36 3.46 5.08 -2.11
N LEU A 37 4.34 4.82 -1.15
CA LEU A 37 4.92 3.51 -0.89
C LEU A 37 4.71 3.15 0.58
N ILE A 38 3.98 2.08 0.85
CA ILE A 38 3.86 1.51 2.19
C ILE A 38 4.89 0.38 2.30
N ARG A 39 5.94 0.58 3.10
CA ARG A 39 6.92 -0.46 3.39
C ARG A 39 6.34 -1.45 4.39
N ILE A 40 6.28 -2.71 3.99
CA ILE A 40 5.85 -3.81 4.85
C ILE A 40 7.08 -4.46 5.48
N GLN A 41 6.97 -4.78 6.76
CA GLN A 41 7.99 -5.51 7.49
C GLN A 41 7.88 -7.00 7.13
N LYS A 42 8.75 -7.46 6.22
CA LYS A 42 8.99 -8.88 5.97
C LYS A 42 10.42 -9.22 6.43
N PRO A 43 10.65 -10.39 7.07
CA PRO A 43 11.97 -10.76 7.60
C PRO A 43 13.07 -10.83 6.52
N ASP A 44 12.74 -11.42 5.38
CA ASP A 44 13.76 -11.84 4.40
C ASP A 44 13.72 -11.04 3.09
N GLU A 45 12.72 -10.17 2.91
CA GLU A 45 12.56 -9.44 1.66
C GLU A 45 12.11 -7.99 1.84
N LYS A 46 12.62 -7.15 0.95
CA LYS A 46 12.16 -5.77 0.81
C LYS A 46 10.82 -5.77 0.09
N CYS A 47 9.76 -5.41 0.81
CA CYS A 47 8.41 -5.38 0.25
C CYS A 47 7.76 -4.00 0.43
N PHE A 48 7.25 -3.46 -0.67
CA PHE A 48 6.42 -2.25 -0.67
C PHE A 48 5.08 -2.52 -1.34
N ILE A 49 4.04 -1.84 -0.86
CA ILE A 49 2.80 -1.62 -1.60
C ILE A 49 2.92 -0.23 -2.23
N MET A 50 3.00 -0.16 -3.56
CA MET A 50 2.95 1.10 -4.29
C MET A 50 1.50 1.45 -4.61
N LEU A 51 1.13 2.70 -4.34
CA LEU A 51 -0.19 3.27 -4.54
C LEU A 51 -0.04 4.50 -5.42
N GLU A 52 -0.61 4.48 -6.61
CA GLU A 52 -0.71 5.65 -7.48
C GLU A 52 -2.18 6.04 -7.58
N SER A 53 -2.54 7.16 -6.96
CA SER A 53 -3.93 7.60 -6.78
C SER A 53 -4.69 7.65 -8.11
N GLY A 54 -5.81 6.92 -8.18
CA GLY A 54 -6.68 6.84 -9.36
C GLY A 54 -6.15 5.96 -10.51
N CYS A 55 -4.94 5.41 -10.38
CA CYS A 55 -4.27 4.68 -11.45
C CYS A 55 -4.10 3.19 -11.10
N ARG A 56 -3.35 2.86 -10.05
CA ARG A 56 -2.95 1.48 -9.75
C ARG A 56 -2.49 1.32 -8.30
N ILE A 57 -2.51 0.07 -7.84
CA ILE A 57 -1.89 -0.40 -6.60
C ILE A 57 -1.10 -1.67 -6.94
N HIS A 58 0.02 -1.99 -6.32
CA HIS A 58 0.65 -3.33 -6.45
C HIS A 58 1.80 -3.52 -5.47
N LYS A 59 2.20 -4.77 -5.26
CA LYS A 59 3.43 -5.13 -4.55
C LYS A 59 4.65 -4.85 -5.43
N THR A 60 5.72 -4.32 -4.85
CA THR A 60 7.00 -4.12 -5.53
C THR A 60 8.18 -4.30 -4.57
N THR A 61 9.29 -4.80 -5.09
CA THR A 61 10.58 -4.93 -4.39
C THR A 61 11.58 -3.86 -4.83
N PHE A 62 11.26 -3.10 -5.90
CA PHE A 62 12.13 -2.08 -6.46
C PHE A 62 12.34 -0.91 -5.50
N ASP A 63 13.52 -0.31 -5.58
CA ASP A 63 13.77 0.94 -4.89
C ASP A 63 13.33 2.13 -5.74
N TRP A 64 12.38 2.88 -5.21
CA TRP A 64 11.86 4.09 -5.85
C TRP A 64 12.51 5.33 -5.23
N PRO A 65 12.70 6.41 -6.01
CA PRO A 65 13.13 7.69 -5.48
C PRO A 65 12.08 8.18 -4.47
N LYS A 66 12.52 8.53 -3.26
CA LYS A 66 11.65 8.98 -2.18
C LYS A 66 11.83 10.49 -2.05
N ALA A 67 10.74 11.21 -1.78
CA ALA A 67 10.83 12.61 -1.42
C ALA A 67 11.78 12.80 -0.23
N GLN A 68 12.69 13.77 -0.33
CA GLN A 68 13.64 14.09 0.73
C GLN A 68 12.91 14.48 2.03
N PHE A 69 11.81 15.21 1.88
CA PHE A 69 10.93 15.61 2.96
C PHE A 69 9.55 14.98 2.75
N PRO A 70 9.01 14.22 3.72
CA PRO A 70 7.71 13.60 3.57
C PRO A 70 6.60 14.66 3.55
N SER A 71 5.61 14.49 2.66
CA SER A 71 4.44 15.35 2.65
C SER A 71 3.65 15.29 3.96
N SER A 72 2.86 16.32 4.24
CA SER A 72 1.95 16.36 5.39
C SER A 72 0.96 15.19 5.39
N PHE A 73 0.53 14.75 4.20
CA PHE A 73 -0.30 13.56 4.05
C PHE A 73 0.45 12.28 4.44
N THR A 74 1.68 12.07 3.93
CA THR A 74 2.53 10.95 4.35
C THR A 74 2.74 10.93 5.86
N MET A 75 3.00 12.09 6.46
CA MET A 75 3.17 12.23 7.91
C MET A 75 1.90 11.88 8.69
N LYS A 76 0.73 12.33 8.22
CA LYS A 76 -0.56 11.94 8.80
C LYS A 76 -0.78 10.43 8.69
N LEU A 77 -0.53 9.84 7.53
CA LEU A 77 -0.69 8.40 7.31
C LEU A 77 0.25 7.61 8.24
N ARG A 78 1.52 8.01 8.36
CA ARG A 78 2.47 7.42 9.33
C ARG A 78 1.94 7.48 10.77
N LYS A 79 1.32 8.59 11.18
CA LYS A 79 0.75 8.72 12.53
C LYS A 79 -0.34 7.67 12.81
N HIS A 80 -1.08 7.24 11.79
CA HIS A 80 -2.21 6.32 11.95
C HIS A 80 -1.87 4.85 11.70
N ILE A 81 -0.99 4.54 10.74
CA ILE A 81 -0.77 3.13 10.32
C ILE A 81 0.64 2.60 10.56
N ARG A 82 1.63 3.44 10.92
CA ARG A 82 2.99 2.95 11.15
C ARG A 82 3.01 2.01 12.36
N HIS A 83 3.72 0.89 12.23
CA HIS A 83 3.79 -0.21 13.21
C HIS A 83 2.48 -0.98 13.44
N LYS A 84 1.35 -0.54 12.86
CA LYS A 84 0.11 -1.31 12.83
C LYS A 84 0.23 -2.47 11.86
N ARG A 85 -0.50 -3.54 12.16
CA ARG A 85 -0.61 -4.74 11.33
C ARG A 85 -1.69 -4.54 10.26
N LEU A 86 -1.43 -4.99 9.04
CA LEU A 86 -2.45 -5.04 7.97
C LEU A 86 -3.38 -6.21 8.26
N GLU A 87 -4.62 -5.92 8.65
CA GLU A 87 -5.58 -6.95 9.08
C GLU A 87 -6.46 -7.45 7.95
N SER A 88 -6.82 -6.55 7.04
CA SER A 88 -7.59 -6.94 5.87
C SER A 88 -7.29 -6.05 4.67
N ILE A 89 -7.42 -6.64 3.49
CA ILE A 89 -7.40 -5.94 2.22
C ILE A 89 -8.46 -6.56 1.30
N THR A 90 -9.45 -5.75 0.93
CA THR A 90 -10.60 -6.22 0.15
C THR A 90 -11.00 -5.19 -0.90
N GLN A 91 -11.64 -5.67 -1.97
CA GLN A 91 -12.29 -4.81 -2.94
C GLN A 91 -13.75 -4.61 -2.51
N LEU A 92 -14.24 -3.36 -2.58
CA LEU A 92 -15.64 -3.07 -2.30
C LEU A 92 -16.49 -3.33 -3.53
N GLY A 93 -17.32 -4.38 -3.46
CA GLY A 93 -18.17 -4.81 -4.56
C GLY A 93 -17.36 -5.15 -5.81
N VAL A 94 -17.72 -4.53 -6.94
CA VAL A 94 -17.02 -4.65 -8.23
C VAL A 94 -16.38 -3.33 -8.67
N ASP A 95 -16.32 -2.35 -7.78
CA ASP A 95 -15.73 -1.04 -8.07
C ASP A 95 -14.22 -1.07 -7.85
N ARG A 96 -13.53 -0.05 -8.40
CA ARG A 96 -12.08 0.12 -8.22
C ARG A 96 -11.78 0.81 -6.87
N ILE A 97 -12.40 0.31 -5.81
CA ILE A 97 -12.25 0.79 -4.45
C ILE A 97 -11.69 -0.33 -3.61
N ILE A 98 -10.62 -0.02 -2.88
CA ILE A 98 -9.90 -0.97 -2.04
C ILE A 98 -10.03 -0.49 -0.61
N ASP A 99 -10.56 -1.35 0.25
CA ASP A 99 -10.54 -1.16 1.69
C ASP A 99 -9.33 -1.89 2.29
N MET A 100 -8.48 -1.13 3.00
CA MET A 100 -7.32 -1.64 3.72
C MET A 100 -7.47 -1.27 5.19
N GLN A 101 -7.47 -2.29 6.05
CA GLN A 101 -7.70 -2.12 7.47
C GLN A 101 -6.42 -2.41 8.26
N PHE A 102 -6.13 -1.55 9.24
CA PHE A 102 -4.91 -1.64 10.02
C PHE A 102 -5.20 -1.55 11.52
N GLY A 103 -4.63 -2.47 12.31
CA GLY A 103 -4.62 -2.40 13.77
C GLY A 103 -5.98 -2.50 14.45
N PHE A 104 -6.88 -3.36 13.95
CA PHE A 104 -8.19 -3.58 14.58
C PHE A 104 -8.11 -4.11 16.03
N ASP A 105 -6.99 -4.72 16.41
CA ASP A 105 -6.78 -5.35 17.73
C ASP A 105 -5.82 -4.56 18.66
N GLU A 106 -5.56 -3.27 18.39
CA GLU A 106 -4.68 -2.39 19.19
C GLU A 106 -5.24 -0.99 19.42
#